data_AF-A0A2I4DKV1-F1
#
_entry.id   AF-A0A2I4DKV1-F1
#
_cell.length_a   1.000
_cell.length_b   1.000
_cell.length_c   1.000
_cell.angle_alpha   90.00
_cell.angle_beta   90.00
_cell.angle_gamma   90.00
#
_symmetry.space_group_name_H-M   'P 1'
#
loop_
_entity.id
_entity.type
_entity.pdbx_description
1 polymer ?
#
loop_
_entity_poly.entity_id
_entity_poly.type
_entity_poly.pdbx_seq_one_letter_code
_entity_poly.pdbx_strand_id
1 'polypeptide(L)'
;MTTVATALALSLPISLCRPSKLNTKKGVKGGLRVFAVFGEEGGIEKRSSWGPLFDVEDPRSKLPQCEGKFLDVNQALEVARLDIQYCDWRARQDVLTIMLLHEKVVEVLNPLARDFKSIGTMKKDLAELQDELTQAHRQVHISEARVATALDKLAYMEELVNDRLLQDRNATALEQTSPSPSTSTQATNVMQRRLPRKSLNVSGPVQPYHPRLMNFWYPVAFSADLKDDTMVPIDCFEEQWVIFRGKDGKPGCVRNTCAHRACPLHLGSVNEGRIQCPYHGWEYSTDGKCEKMPSTRLLDVKIKSLPCFEQEGMIWIWPGNDPPTATLPSLQPPPGFQVHAEIVMELPVEHGLLLDNLLDLAHAPFTHTSTFAKGWSVPSLVKFLTPASGLQGYWDPYPIDMEFRPPCMVLSTIGISKPGKLGGRSTDQCPTHLHQLHVCLPSSRQKTRLLYRMSLDFAPLLKHIPFMQYLWRHFAEQVLNEDLRLVLGQQERMINGANVWNWPVSYDKLGVRYRLWRNAVEQGAKQLPFEKQM
;
A
#
# COMPACT_ATOMS: atom_id res chain seq x y z
N MET A 1 -18.65 4.91 -71.26
CA MET A 1 -19.09 4.05 -70.14
C MET A 1 -18.04 4.20 -69.04
N THR A 2 -17.92 5.31 -68.28
CA THR A 2 -18.87 5.87 -67.27
C THR A 2 -19.38 4.76 -66.35
N THR A 3 -19.03 4.70 -65.06
CA THR A 3 -19.46 5.54 -63.90
C THR A 3 -18.55 5.22 -62.68
N VAL A 4 -17.89 6.12 -61.94
CA VAL A 4 -18.28 7.16 -60.94
C VAL A 4 -19.19 6.68 -59.79
N ALA A 5 -18.68 6.77 -58.53
CA ALA A 5 -19.38 7.18 -57.29
C ALA A 5 -18.37 7.23 -56.12
N THR A 6 -17.71 8.35 -55.79
CA THR A 6 -18.08 9.46 -54.87
C THR A 6 -18.33 9.10 -53.41
N ALA A 7 -17.44 9.63 -52.56
CA ALA A 7 -17.57 9.81 -51.12
C ALA A 7 -18.83 10.63 -50.78
N LEU A 8 -19.56 10.18 -49.76
CA LEU A 8 -20.66 10.94 -49.17
C LEU A 8 -20.31 11.29 -47.73
N ALA A 9 -20.12 12.60 -47.53
CA ALA A 9 -20.24 13.28 -46.26
C ALA A 9 -21.62 13.00 -45.64
N LEU A 10 -21.65 12.71 -44.34
CA LEU A 10 -22.88 12.78 -43.56
C LEU A 10 -22.83 14.02 -42.68
N SER A 11 -23.50 15.04 -43.21
CA SER A 11 -23.93 16.26 -42.55
C SER A 11 -24.82 15.98 -41.33
N LEU A 12 -24.57 16.73 -40.27
CA LEU A 12 -25.49 16.98 -39.16
C LEU A 12 -26.83 17.52 -39.66
N PRO A 13 -27.97 17.15 -39.04
CA PRO A 13 -29.11 18.02 -38.94
C PRO A 13 -29.06 18.74 -37.58
N ILE A 14 -28.69 20.02 -37.62
CA ILE A 14 -29.08 20.97 -36.60
C ILE A 14 -30.59 21.17 -36.73
N SER A 15 -31.35 20.82 -35.68
CA SER A 15 -32.69 21.37 -35.49
C SER A 15 -32.79 21.95 -34.08
N LEU A 16 -32.56 23.25 -34.00
CA LEU A 16 -33.00 24.10 -32.91
C LEU A 16 -34.49 24.41 -33.13
N CYS A 17 -35.36 23.91 -32.24
CA CYS A 17 -36.66 24.51 -31.98
C CYS A 17 -36.99 24.40 -30.49
N ARG A 18 -37.37 25.56 -29.94
CA ARG A 18 -37.65 25.88 -28.54
C ARG A 18 -38.98 25.24 -28.03
N PRO A 19 -39.33 25.39 -26.74
CA PRO A 19 -40.01 24.38 -25.94
C PRO A 19 -41.52 24.36 -26.16
N SER A 20 -42.11 23.17 -26.19
CA SER A 20 -43.56 23.00 -26.07
C SER A 20 -43.89 22.03 -24.94
N LYS A 21 -44.88 22.45 -24.17
CA LYS A 21 -45.46 21.80 -22.99
C LYS A 21 -45.92 20.37 -23.32
N LEU A 22 -45.52 19.41 -22.49
CA LEU A 22 -46.13 18.08 -22.37
C LEU A 22 -46.30 17.83 -20.87
N ASN A 23 -47.46 18.11 -20.28
CA ASN A 23 -48.70 17.32 -20.35
C ASN A 23 -48.49 15.89 -19.85
N THR A 24 -49.05 15.65 -18.67
CA THR A 24 -48.98 14.44 -17.86
C THR A 24 -49.77 13.30 -18.51
N LYS A 25 -49.12 12.13 -18.73
CA LYS A 25 -49.64 10.78 -18.39
C LYS A 25 -48.80 9.65 -19.00
N LYS A 26 -48.65 8.59 -18.20
CA LYS A 26 -48.05 7.25 -18.41
C LYS A 26 -46.53 7.15 -18.24
N GLY A 27 -46.16 6.45 -17.16
CA GLY A 27 -44.79 6.24 -16.70
C GLY A 27 -43.98 5.31 -17.60
N VAL A 28 -42.75 5.73 -17.86
CA VAL A 28 -41.69 4.92 -18.44
C VAL A 28 -40.67 4.69 -17.32
N LYS A 29 -40.45 3.42 -16.94
CA LYS A 29 -39.34 3.03 -16.06
C LYS A 29 -38.04 3.26 -16.84
N GLY A 30 -37.29 4.30 -16.48
CA GLY A 30 -35.96 4.55 -17.03
C GLY A 30 -34.93 3.65 -16.35
N GLY A 31 -34.48 2.62 -17.07
CA GLY A 31 -33.31 1.81 -16.70
C GLY A 31 -32.34 1.78 -17.87
N LEU A 32 -31.04 1.89 -17.61
CA LEU A 32 -29.99 1.84 -18.63
C LEU A 32 -29.28 0.49 -18.57
N ARG A 33 -29.13 -0.21 -19.70
CA ARG A 33 -28.36 -1.46 -19.80
C ARG A 33 -27.17 -1.22 -20.72
N VAL A 34 -25.95 -1.53 -20.24
CA VAL A 34 -24.73 -1.52 -21.04
C VAL A 34 -24.18 -2.94 -21.12
N PHE A 35 -23.80 -3.37 -22.32
CA PHE A 35 -23.21 -4.68 -22.60
C PHE A 35 -21.72 -4.50 -22.96
N ALA A 36 -20.85 -5.38 -22.44
CA ALA A 36 -19.45 -5.44 -22.86
C ALA A 36 -19.29 -6.42 -24.03
N VAL A 37 -18.55 -6.01 -25.07
CA VAL A 37 -18.14 -6.90 -26.17
C VAL A 37 -16.84 -7.58 -25.78
N PHE A 38 -16.89 -8.89 -25.50
CA PHE A 38 -15.69 -9.71 -25.43
C PHE A 38 -15.36 -10.17 -26.85
N GLY A 39 -14.30 -9.61 -27.44
CA GLY A 39 -13.68 -10.16 -28.64
C GLY A 39 -12.70 -11.25 -28.24
N GLU A 40 -13.08 -12.52 -28.43
CA GLU A 40 -12.10 -13.61 -28.53
C GLU A 40 -11.92 -13.94 -30.02
N GLU A 41 -10.67 -13.85 -30.49
CA GLU A 41 -10.26 -14.42 -31.77
C GLU A 41 -10.26 -15.94 -31.66
N GLY A 42 -11.02 -16.60 -32.55
CA GLY A 42 -10.80 -18.00 -32.94
C GLY A 42 -11.90 -18.98 -32.57
N GLY A 43 -12.61 -19.49 -33.58
CA GLY A 43 -13.31 -20.78 -33.51
C GLY A 43 -14.83 -20.70 -33.63
N ILE A 44 -15.34 -21.39 -34.65
CA ILE A 44 -16.73 -21.41 -35.11
C ILE A 44 -17.69 -22.03 -34.06
N GLU A 45 -18.84 -21.36 -33.89
CA GLU A 45 -20.09 -21.82 -33.25
C GLU A 45 -20.09 -22.21 -31.76
N LYS A 46 -20.47 -21.25 -30.89
CA LYS A 46 -21.48 -21.44 -29.83
C LYS A 46 -21.92 -20.09 -29.24
N ARG A 47 -23.24 -19.91 -29.07
CA ARG A 47 -23.93 -18.70 -28.60
C ARG A 47 -23.26 -18.08 -27.37
N SER A 48 -22.81 -16.83 -27.50
CA SER A 48 -22.39 -15.96 -26.40
C SER A 48 -23.58 -15.64 -25.48
N SER A 49 -23.48 -16.06 -24.22
CA SER A 49 -24.41 -15.69 -23.15
C SER A 49 -24.06 -14.28 -22.65
N TRP A 50 -24.91 -13.31 -22.99
CA TRP A 50 -24.81 -11.91 -22.55
C TRP A 50 -25.14 -11.79 -21.06
N GLY A 51 -24.27 -11.13 -20.28
CA GLY A 51 -24.51 -10.80 -18.86
C GLY A 51 -24.17 -9.33 -18.56
N PRO A 52 -24.99 -8.61 -17.75
CA PRO A 52 -24.78 -7.19 -17.44
C PRO A 52 -23.61 -6.98 -16.48
N LEU A 53 -22.80 -5.92 -16.70
CA LEU A 53 -21.69 -5.55 -15.81
C LEU A 53 -22.15 -4.76 -14.57
N PHE A 54 -23.30 -4.08 -14.68
CA PHE A 54 -23.98 -3.34 -13.60
C PHE A 54 -25.48 -3.40 -13.82
N ASP A 55 -26.24 -3.81 -12.80
CA ASP A 55 -27.69 -3.68 -12.76
C ASP A 55 -28.07 -3.02 -11.43
N VAL A 56 -28.41 -1.74 -11.49
CA VAL A 56 -28.83 -0.96 -10.31
C VAL A 56 -30.01 -0.09 -10.72
N GLU A 57 -31.20 -0.53 -10.35
CA GLU A 57 -32.46 0.20 -10.56
C GLU A 57 -32.47 1.55 -9.80
N ASP A 58 -33.09 2.60 -10.36
CA ASP A 58 -33.32 3.86 -9.62
C ASP A 58 -34.17 3.59 -8.36
N PRO A 59 -33.62 3.80 -7.15
CA PRO A 59 -34.32 3.48 -5.90
C PRO A 59 -35.58 4.33 -5.70
N ARG A 60 -35.73 5.47 -6.40
CA ARG A 60 -36.95 6.31 -6.33
C ARG A 60 -38.19 5.65 -6.90
N SER A 61 -38.03 4.60 -7.71
CA SER A 61 -39.15 3.81 -8.23
C SER A 61 -39.79 2.87 -7.18
N LYS A 62 -39.22 2.78 -5.97
CA LYS A 62 -39.64 1.89 -4.87
C LYS A 62 -40.09 2.64 -3.60
N LEU A 63 -40.31 3.95 -3.67
CA LEU A 63 -40.85 4.71 -2.52
C LEU A 63 -42.25 4.18 -2.16
N PRO A 64 -42.49 3.73 -0.93
CA PRO A 64 -43.84 3.48 -0.44
C PRO A 64 -44.62 4.80 -0.47
N GLN A 65 -45.78 4.84 -1.11
CA GLN A 65 -46.73 5.95 -0.94
C GLN A 65 -47.29 5.87 0.48
N CYS A 66 -46.72 6.61 1.41
CA CYS A 66 -47.25 6.71 2.77
C CYS A 66 -48.40 7.74 2.79
N GLU A 67 -49.65 7.28 2.89
CA GLU A 67 -50.79 8.14 3.23
C GLU A 67 -50.80 8.39 4.75
N GLY A 68 -50.16 9.46 5.20
CA GLY A 68 -50.16 9.87 6.61
C GLY A 68 -49.19 11.02 6.90
N LYS A 69 -49.50 11.86 7.90
CA LYS A 69 -48.64 13.00 8.31
C LYS A 69 -47.40 12.60 9.11
N PHE A 70 -47.27 11.33 9.53
CA PHE A 70 -46.19 10.83 10.37
C PHE A 70 -45.70 9.46 9.88
N LEU A 71 -44.39 9.24 9.92
CA LEU A 71 -43.73 7.97 9.57
C LEU A 71 -43.42 7.18 10.85
N ASP A 72 -43.68 5.87 10.83
CA ASP A 72 -43.17 4.97 11.88
C ASP A 72 -41.63 4.89 11.86
N VAL A 73 -41.00 4.50 12.98
CA VAL A 73 -39.54 4.42 13.11
C VAL A 73 -38.91 3.50 12.06
N ASN A 74 -39.53 2.36 11.78
CA ASN A 74 -39.03 1.44 10.75
C ASN A 74 -39.19 2.02 9.34
N GLN A 75 -40.25 2.80 9.11
CA GLN A 75 -40.47 3.49 7.84
C GLN A 75 -39.47 4.64 7.65
N ALA A 76 -39.16 5.39 8.71
CA ALA A 76 -38.14 6.45 8.70
C ALA A 76 -36.74 5.89 8.43
N LEU A 77 -36.40 4.74 9.02
CA LEU A 77 -35.13 4.05 8.76
C LEU A 77 -35.04 3.55 7.32
N GLU A 78 -36.12 3.04 6.75
CA GLU A 78 -36.13 2.59 5.35
C GLU A 78 -36.02 3.77 4.38
N VAL A 79 -36.64 4.92 4.68
CA VAL A 79 -36.44 6.16 3.93
C VAL A 79 -34.98 6.62 3.99
N ALA A 80 -34.35 6.61 5.17
CA ALA A 80 -32.94 6.97 5.32
C ALA A 80 -32.02 6.02 4.55
N ARG A 81 -32.30 4.72 4.57
CA ARG A 81 -31.57 3.70 3.81
C ARG A 81 -31.66 3.96 2.30
N LEU A 82 -32.85 4.28 1.79
CA LEU A 82 -33.07 4.60 0.37
C LEU A 82 -32.36 5.90 -0.04
N ASP A 83 -32.33 6.91 0.83
CA ASP A 83 -31.60 8.16 0.59
C ASP A 83 -30.08 7.93 0.49
N ILE A 84 -29.51 7.09 1.35
CA ILE A 84 -28.08 6.71 1.29
C ILE A 84 -27.78 5.96 0.00
N GLN A 85 -28.63 5.00 -0.38
CA GLN A 85 -28.49 4.25 -1.64
C GLN A 85 -28.57 5.16 -2.87
N TYR A 86 -29.45 6.17 -2.83
CA TYR A 86 -29.53 7.18 -3.87
C TYR A 86 -28.28 8.05 -3.95
N CYS A 87 -27.70 8.43 -2.80
CA CYS A 87 -26.46 9.19 -2.76
C CYS A 87 -25.27 8.39 -3.35
N ASP A 88 -25.15 7.09 -3.03
CA ASP A 88 -24.15 6.20 -3.63
C ASP A 88 -24.35 6.07 -5.16
N TRP A 89 -25.59 5.84 -5.60
CA TRP A 89 -25.92 5.79 -7.03
C TRP A 89 -25.54 7.08 -7.76
N ARG A 90 -25.84 8.24 -7.18
CA ARG A 90 -25.57 9.55 -7.78
C ARG A 90 -24.06 9.83 -7.84
N ALA A 91 -23.32 9.52 -6.78
CA ALA A 91 -21.87 9.69 -6.75
C ALA A 91 -21.18 8.86 -7.84
N ARG A 92 -21.61 7.62 -8.06
CA ARG A 92 -21.09 6.76 -9.15
C ARG A 92 -21.36 7.33 -10.54
N GLN A 93 -22.55 7.91 -10.75
CA GLN A 93 -22.89 8.59 -12.02
C GLN A 93 -22.02 9.84 -12.26
N ASP A 94 -21.77 10.63 -11.21
CA ASP A 94 -20.96 11.84 -11.34
C ASP A 94 -19.49 11.49 -11.67
N VAL A 95 -18.93 10.44 -11.03
CA VAL A 95 -17.58 9.93 -11.35
C VAL A 95 -17.49 9.41 -12.78
N LEU A 96 -18.45 8.59 -13.21
CA LEU A 96 -18.49 8.08 -14.59
C LEU A 96 -18.53 9.21 -15.62
N THR A 97 -19.30 10.27 -15.33
CA THR A 97 -19.39 11.44 -16.21
C THR A 97 -18.03 12.12 -16.34
N ILE A 98 -17.29 12.31 -15.24
CA ILE A 98 -15.95 12.88 -15.26
C ILE A 98 -14.97 11.99 -16.05
N MET A 99 -15.03 10.68 -15.88
CA MET A 99 -14.17 9.73 -16.61
C MET A 99 -14.40 9.82 -18.13
N LEU A 100 -15.67 9.82 -18.57
CA LEU A 100 -16.02 9.94 -19.98
C LEU A 100 -15.61 11.30 -20.57
N LEU A 101 -15.74 12.39 -19.81
CA LEU A 101 -15.26 13.71 -20.23
C LEU A 101 -13.73 13.74 -20.35
N HIS A 102 -13.02 13.07 -19.44
CA HIS A 102 -11.57 12.97 -19.49
C HIS A 102 -11.09 12.19 -20.72
N GLU A 103 -11.74 11.08 -21.07
CA GLU A 103 -11.46 10.33 -22.31
C GLU A 103 -11.64 11.20 -23.56
N LYS A 104 -12.72 12.00 -23.63
CA LYS A 104 -12.92 12.96 -24.72
C LYS A 104 -11.81 14.00 -24.82
N VAL A 105 -11.29 14.49 -23.68
CA VAL A 105 -10.14 15.42 -23.67
C VAL A 105 -8.90 14.74 -24.25
N VAL A 106 -8.64 13.50 -23.88
CA VAL A 106 -7.53 12.70 -24.43
C VAL A 106 -7.68 12.48 -25.94
N GLU A 107 -8.89 12.19 -26.41
CA GLU A 107 -9.18 12.06 -27.86
C GLU A 107 -8.94 13.37 -28.61
N VAL A 108 -9.37 14.51 -28.07
CA VAL A 108 -9.15 15.83 -28.69
C VAL A 108 -7.66 16.17 -28.71
N LEU A 109 -6.89 15.79 -27.69
CA LEU A 109 -5.45 16.06 -27.58
C LEU A 109 -4.57 15.02 -28.31
N ASN A 110 -5.15 13.96 -28.86
CA ASN A 110 -4.43 12.89 -29.55
C ASN A 110 -3.56 13.46 -30.69
N PRO A 111 -2.24 13.15 -30.74
CA PRO A 111 -1.35 13.63 -31.79
C PRO A 111 -1.85 13.33 -33.21
N LEU A 112 -2.52 12.21 -33.43
CA LEU A 112 -3.08 11.81 -34.74
C LEU A 112 -4.31 12.65 -35.15
N ALA A 113 -5.01 13.26 -34.19
CA ALA A 113 -6.14 14.15 -34.48
C ALA A 113 -5.69 15.51 -35.05
N ARG A 114 -4.39 15.87 -34.89
CA ARG A 114 -3.81 17.11 -35.44
C ARG A 114 -3.73 17.12 -36.97
N ASP A 115 -3.76 15.94 -37.59
CA ASP A 115 -3.69 15.80 -39.05
C ASP A 115 -5.05 16.05 -39.72
N PHE A 116 -6.14 16.03 -38.97
CA PHE A 116 -7.52 16.13 -39.49
C PHE A 116 -8.35 17.27 -38.89
N LYS A 117 -7.89 17.94 -37.81
CA LYS A 117 -8.59 19.07 -37.17
C LYS A 117 -7.73 20.34 -37.14
N SER A 118 -8.34 21.49 -37.40
CA SER A 118 -7.66 22.78 -37.26
C SER A 118 -7.41 23.15 -35.80
N ILE A 119 -6.33 23.90 -35.54
CA ILE A 119 -6.00 24.41 -34.20
C ILE A 119 -7.15 25.23 -33.60
N GLY A 120 -7.86 26.01 -34.43
CA GLY A 120 -9.03 26.78 -34.00
C GLY A 120 -10.20 25.92 -33.54
N THR A 121 -10.44 24.80 -34.24
CA THR A 121 -11.47 23.82 -33.87
C THR A 121 -11.11 23.09 -32.58
N MET A 122 -9.85 22.65 -32.42
CA MET A 122 -9.39 22.00 -31.19
C MET A 122 -9.51 22.92 -29.97
N LYS A 123 -9.17 24.22 -30.13
CA LYS A 123 -9.30 25.20 -29.05
C LYS A 123 -10.76 25.39 -28.62
N LYS A 124 -11.70 25.35 -29.57
CA LYS A 124 -13.14 25.42 -29.29
C LYS A 124 -13.63 24.16 -28.56
N ASP A 125 -13.27 22.97 -29.07
CA ASP A 125 -13.64 21.68 -28.48
C ASP A 125 -13.11 21.57 -27.03
N LEU A 126 -11.87 22.00 -26.78
CA LEU A 126 -11.27 22.02 -25.43
C LEU A 126 -11.97 23.00 -24.49
N ALA A 127 -12.38 24.18 -24.98
CA ALA A 127 -13.11 25.16 -24.17
C ALA A 127 -14.51 24.66 -23.77
N GLU A 128 -15.18 23.94 -24.67
CA GLU A 128 -16.48 23.31 -24.40
C GLU A 128 -16.35 22.16 -23.39
N LEU A 129 -15.36 21.27 -23.58
CA LEU A 129 -15.06 20.20 -22.62
C LEU A 129 -14.64 20.72 -21.25
N GLN A 130 -13.94 21.87 -21.19
CA GLN A 130 -13.59 22.51 -19.94
C GLN A 130 -14.82 23.02 -19.17
N ASP A 131 -15.83 23.55 -19.87
CA ASP A 131 -17.10 23.97 -19.26
C ASP A 131 -17.91 22.75 -18.77
N GLU A 132 -18.02 21.69 -19.60
CA GLU A 132 -18.68 20.44 -19.22
C GLU A 132 -18.02 19.78 -17.99
N LEU A 133 -16.68 19.76 -17.94
CA LEU A 133 -15.92 19.22 -16.81
C LEU A 133 -16.12 20.07 -15.55
N THR A 134 -16.19 21.40 -15.69
CA THR A 134 -16.49 22.31 -14.58
C THR A 134 -17.90 22.06 -14.03
N GLN A 135 -18.88 21.84 -14.90
CA GLN A 135 -20.24 21.50 -14.52
C GLN A 135 -20.32 20.13 -13.83
N ALA A 136 -19.58 19.14 -14.32
CA ALA A 136 -19.50 17.81 -13.71
C ALA A 136 -18.89 17.84 -12.31
N HIS A 137 -17.79 18.57 -12.11
CA HIS A 137 -17.21 18.78 -10.78
C HIS A 137 -18.17 19.50 -9.82
N ARG A 138 -18.94 20.48 -10.32
CA ARG A 138 -19.97 21.13 -9.51
C ARG A 138 -21.05 20.15 -9.04
N GLN A 139 -21.42 19.16 -9.85
CA GLN A 139 -22.36 18.11 -9.44
C GLN A 139 -21.78 17.20 -8.36
N VAL A 140 -20.49 16.86 -8.44
CA VAL A 140 -19.80 16.11 -7.38
C VAL A 140 -19.87 16.84 -6.03
N HIS A 141 -19.60 18.15 -6.01
CA HIS A 141 -19.71 18.93 -4.78
C HIS A 141 -21.14 19.00 -4.22
N ILE A 142 -22.16 19.03 -5.09
CA ILE A 142 -23.56 18.95 -4.67
C ILE A 142 -23.87 17.56 -4.07
N SER A 143 -23.36 16.49 -4.67
CA SER A 143 -23.50 15.13 -4.16
C SER A 143 -22.78 14.94 -2.81
N GLU A 144 -21.58 15.50 -2.65
CA GLU A 144 -20.85 15.55 -1.38
C GLU A 144 -21.64 16.25 -0.28
N ALA A 145 -22.18 17.44 -0.56
CA ALA A 145 -23.01 18.18 0.39
C ALA A 145 -24.28 17.41 0.80
N ARG A 146 -24.88 16.65 -0.12
CA ARG A 146 -26.03 15.79 0.17
C ARG A 146 -25.67 14.63 1.09
N VAL A 147 -24.52 14.00 0.88
CA VAL A 147 -24.01 12.93 1.75
C VAL A 147 -23.74 13.48 3.15
N ALA A 148 -23.07 14.62 3.27
CA ALA A 148 -22.82 15.27 4.55
C ALA A 148 -24.14 15.54 5.32
N THR A 149 -25.14 16.11 4.62
CA THR A 149 -26.45 16.37 5.21
C THR A 149 -27.18 15.09 5.65
N ALA A 150 -27.02 13.99 4.90
CA ALA A 150 -27.61 12.70 5.27
C ALA A 150 -26.93 12.10 6.52
N LEU A 151 -25.60 12.20 6.62
CA LEU A 151 -24.84 11.77 7.78
C LEU A 151 -25.21 12.57 9.04
N ASP A 152 -25.37 13.89 8.92
CA ASP A 152 -25.81 14.74 10.03
C ASP A 152 -27.20 14.34 10.55
N LYS A 153 -28.13 14.02 9.64
CA LYS A 153 -29.47 13.54 10.01
C LYS A 153 -29.43 12.19 10.74
N LEU A 154 -28.56 11.27 10.30
CA LEU A 154 -28.38 9.98 10.96
C LEU A 154 -27.78 10.14 12.36
N ALA A 155 -26.79 11.01 12.52
CA ALA A 155 -26.19 11.32 13.82
C ALA A 155 -27.23 11.91 14.78
N TYR A 156 -28.07 12.84 14.30
CA TYR A 156 -29.18 13.38 15.08
C TYR A 156 -30.20 12.31 15.48
N MET A 157 -30.56 11.40 14.58
CA MET A 157 -31.47 10.29 14.89
C MET A 157 -30.87 9.32 15.91
N GLU A 158 -29.57 9.04 15.84
CA GLU A 158 -28.85 8.20 16.79
C GLU A 158 -28.86 8.81 18.20
N GLU A 159 -28.63 10.12 18.32
CA GLU A 159 -28.71 10.86 19.58
C GLU A 159 -30.12 10.77 20.19
N LEU A 160 -31.15 10.97 19.38
CA LEU A 160 -32.56 10.94 19.81
C LEU A 160 -33.04 9.55 20.24
N VAL A 161 -32.49 8.49 19.65
CA VAL A 161 -32.76 7.08 20.04
C VAL A 161 -32.01 6.73 21.33
N ASN A 162 -30.75 7.16 21.46
CA ASN A 162 -29.96 6.93 22.67
C ASN A 162 -30.57 7.64 23.89
N ASP A 163 -31.04 8.87 23.74
CA ASP A 163 -31.72 9.61 24.80
C ASP A 163 -33.03 8.93 25.25
N ARG A 164 -33.80 8.38 24.31
CA ARG A 164 -35.02 7.62 24.64
C ARG A 164 -34.71 6.31 25.38
N LEU A 165 -33.68 5.57 24.96
CA LEU A 165 -33.24 4.34 25.63
C LEU A 165 -32.72 4.60 27.06
N LEU A 166 -32.12 5.78 27.29
CA LEU A 166 -31.70 6.21 28.63
C LEU A 166 -32.89 6.57 29.53
N GLN A 167 -33.95 7.16 28.97
CA GLN A 167 -35.19 7.46 29.70
C GLN A 167 -35.96 6.18 30.07
N ASP A 168 -36.07 5.19 29.17
CA ASP A 168 -36.74 3.91 29.46
C ASP A 168 -36.02 3.10 30.54
N ARG A 169 -34.67 3.10 30.56
CA ARG A 169 -33.88 2.46 31.63
C ARG A 169 -34.11 3.10 33.00
N ASN A 170 -34.32 4.42 33.05
CA ASN A 170 -34.61 5.13 34.29
C ASN A 170 -36.05 4.87 34.78
N ALA A 171 -37.01 4.71 33.87
CA ALA A 171 -38.38 4.31 34.20
C ALA A 171 -38.47 2.88 34.74
N THR A 172 -37.70 1.94 34.16
CA THR A 172 -37.66 0.54 34.63
C THR A 172 -36.98 0.40 36.01
N ALA A 173 -36.09 1.34 36.37
CA ALA A 173 -35.42 1.37 37.68
C ALA A 173 -36.29 1.95 38.81
N LEU A 174 -37.36 2.67 38.51
CA LEU A 174 -38.27 3.27 39.50
C LEU A 174 -39.44 2.35 39.91
N GLU A 175 -39.70 1.25 39.20
CA GLU A 175 -40.75 0.28 39.54
C GLU A 175 -40.29 -0.84 40.49
N GLN A 176 -38.99 -0.93 40.82
CA GLN A 176 -38.43 -1.96 41.71
C GLN A 176 -37.92 -1.39 43.04
N THR A 177 -38.76 -0.69 43.81
CA THR A 177 -38.46 -0.39 45.22
C THR A 177 -39.72 -0.51 46.10
N SER A 178 -39.94 -1.71 46.65
CA SER A 178 -40.69 -1.90 47.89
C SER A 178 -39.84 -2.74 48.87
N PRO A 179 -39.79 -2.41 50.18
CA PRO A 179 -38.75 -2.91 51.06
C PRO A 179 -39.18 -4.15 51.85
N SER A 180 -38.26 -5.09 52.04
CA SER A 180 -38.30 -6.07 53.13
C SER A 180 -36.87 -6.39 53.58
N PRO A 181 -36.57 -6.51 54.89
CA PRO A 181 -35.21 -6.53 55.39
C PRO A 181 -34.72 -7.95 55.70
N SER A 182 -33.50 -8.31 55.29
CA SER A 182 -32.60 -9.19 56.06
C SER A 182 -31.24 -9.39 55.39
N THR A 183 -30.21 -8.88 56.08
CA THR A 183 -28.90 -9.48 56.44
C THR A 183 -27.89 -9.98 55.39
N SER A 184 -26.73 -9.31 55.40
CA SER A 184 -25.35 -9.74 55.07
C SER A 184 -25.12 -10.41 53.71
N THR A 185 -24.27 -9.87 52.83
CA THR A 185 -22.80 -9.95 52.97
C THR A 185 -22.13 -8.94 52.02
N GLN A 186 -21.02 -8.33 52.46
CA GLN A 186 -20.22 -7.37 51.71
C GLN A 186 -19.68 -7.94 50.38
N ALA A 187 -19.87 -7.19 49.30
CA ALA A 187 -18.99 -7.21 48.14
C ALA A 187 -18.80 -5.78 47.63
N THR A 188 -17.62 -5.23 47.90
CA THR A 188 -17.15 -3.92 47.42
C THR A 188 -16.93 -3.99 45.90
N ASN A 189 -17.95 -3.63 45.12
CA ASN A 189 -17.76 -3.35 43.69
C ASN A 189 -17.17 -1.94 43.54
N VAL A 190 -15.85 -1.88 43.36
CA VAL A 190 -15.13 -0.69 42.93
C VAL A 190 -15.63 -0.32 41.53
N MET A 191 -16.51 0.68 41.47
CA MET A 191 -16.98 1.28 40.23
C MET A 191 -15.79 1.96 39.53
N GLN A 192 -15.16 1.27 38.58
CA GLN A 192 -14.17 1.87 37.69
C GLN A 192 -14.86 2.99 36.90
N ARG A 193 -14.66 4.24 37.35
CA ARG A 193 -14.94 5.46 36.59
C ARG A 193 -14.29 5.32 35.21
N ARG A 194 -15.11 5.16 34.16
CA ARG A 194 -14.64 5.30 32.77
C ARG A 194 -14.06 6.71 32.63
N LEU A 195 -12.75 6.78 32.44
CA LEU A 195 -12.04 8.02 32.14
C LEU A 195 -12.62 8.64 30.86
N PRO A 196 -12.71 9.99 30.77
CA PRO A 196 -13.17 10.67 29.58
C PRO A 196 -12.27 10.30 28.39
N ARG A 197 -12.89 10.05 27.21
CA ARG A 197 -12.16 9.77 25.95
C ARG A 197 -11.10 10.85 25.73
N LYS A 198 -9.83 10.46 25.78
CA LYS A 198 -8.69 11.36 25.53
C LYS A 198 -8.85 12.01 24.16
N SER A 199 -8.67 13.33 24.09
CA SER A 199 -8.50 14.02 22.82
C SER A 199 -7.33 13.38 22.05
N LEU A 200 -7.47 13.31 20.73
CA LEU A 200 -6.47 12.79 19.79
C LEU A 200 -5.19 13.64 19.88
N ASN A 201 -4.34 13.38 20.86
CA ASN A 201 -2.98 13.91 20.84
C ASN A 201 -2.16 13.05 19.87
N VAL A 202 -2.28 13.39 18.59
CA VAL A 202 -1.50 12.84 17.49
C VAL A 202 -0.17 13.58 17.35
N SER A 203 0.30 14.33 18.34
CA SER A 203 1.57 15.06 18.23
C SER A 203 2.72 14.25 18.82
N GLY A 204 3.75 13.98 18.01
CA GLY A 204 5.00 13.36 18.41
C GLY A 204 6.07 13.58 17.33
N PRO A 205 7.26 14.12 17.65
CA PRO A 205 8.28 14.35 16.63
C PRO A 205 8.91 13.05 16.13
N VAL A 206 9.29 13.00 14.85
CA VAL A 206 10.15 11.93 14.30
C VAL A 206 11.46 11.93 15.06
N GLN A 207 11.69 10.89 15.85
CA GLN A 207 12.92 10.76 16.62
C GLN A 207 14.08 10.30 15.72
N PRO A 208 15.32 10.73 16.00
CA PRO A 208 16.52 10.10 15.46
C PRO A 208 16.54 8.60 15.77
N TYR A 209 17.24 7.81 14.95
CA TYR A 209 17.46 6.39 15.26
C TYR A 209 18.26 6.25 16.54
N HIS A 210 17.77 5.41 17.45
CA HIS A 210 18.55 5.06 18.62
C HIS A 210 19.76 4.21 18.18
N PRO A 211 21.00 4.47 18.66
CA PRO A 211 22.20 3.73 18.25
C PRO A 211 22.10 2.21 18.42
N ARG A 212 21.31 1.73 19.39
CA ARG A 212 21.07 0.29 19.61
C ARG A 212 20.41 -0.42 18.42
N LEU A 213 19.63 0.29 17.60
CA LEU A 213 19.07 -0.30 16.37
C LEU A 213 20.17 -0.62 15.35
N MET A 214 21.34 0.03 15.42
CA MET A 214 22.44 -0.25 14.50
C MET A 214 23.18 -1.55 14.84
N ASN A 215 23.00 -2.09 16.05
CA ASN A 215 23.69 -3.28 16.54
C ASN A 215 23.01 -4.58 16.05
N PHE A 216 22.72 -4.67 14.76
CA PHE A 216 22.19 -5.85 14.09
C PHE A 216 22.85 -6.02 12.73
N TRP A 217 22.75 -7.22 12.16
CA TRP A 217 23.11 -7.47 10.78
C TRP A 217 22.00 -7.01 9.83
N TYR A 218 22.38 -6.21 8.84
CA TYR A 218 21.49 -5.67 7.83
C TYR A 218 21.86 -6.18 6.44
N PRO A 219 20.93 -6.79 5.69
CA PRO A 219 21.11 -7.07 4.27
C PRO A 219 20.94 -5.76 3.49
N VAL A 220 21.91 -5.44 2.61
CA VAL A 220 21.98 -4.12 1.96
C VAL A 220 22.05 -4.16 0.43
N ALA A 221 22.49 -5.28 -0.13
CA ALA A 221 22.51 -5.52 -1.56
C ALA A 221 22.38 -7.03 -1.84
N PHE A 222 21.91 -7.38 -3.04
CA PHE A 222 22.03 -8.75 -3.53
C PHE A 222 23.46 -9.01 -4.00
N SER A 223 23.97 -10.22 -3.79
CA SER A 223 25.29 -10.63 -4.26
C SER A 223 25.47 -10.45 -5.76
N ALA A 224 24.39 -10.68 -6.53
CA ALA A 224 24.39 -10.60 -7.99
C ALA A 224 24.60 -9.16 -8.51
N ASP A 225 24.27 -8.14 -7.71
CA ASP A 225 24.46 -6.74 -8.05
C ASP A 225 25.90 -6.28 -7.84
N LEU A 226 26.69 -7.02 -7.03
CA LEU A 226 28.06 -6.70 -6.69
C LEU A 226 29.03 -7.60 -7.47
N LYS A 227 29.42 -7.17 -8.67
CA LYS A 227 30.49 -7.77 -9.48
C LYS A 227 31.85 -7.19 -9.09
N ASP A 228 32.93 -7.86 -9.51
CA ASP A 228 34.31 -7.51 -9.14
C ASP A 228 34.74 -6.07 -9.45
N ASP A 229 34.22 -5.50 -10.53
CA ASP A 229 34.53 -4.15 -11.02
C ASP A 229 33.45 -3.11 -10.70
N THR A 230 32.42 -3.50 -9.95
CA THR A 230 31.28 -2.63 -9.63
C THR A 230 31.34 -2.11 -8.20
N MET A 231 30.66 -0.99 -7.98
CA MET A 231 30.45 -0.41 -6.66
C MET A 231 28.97 -0.18 -6.45
N VAL A 232 28.49 -0.50 -5.26
CA VAL A 232 27.10 -0.28 -4.87
C VAL A 232 27.08 0.80 -3.78
N PRO A 233 26.71 2.05 -4.09
CA PRO A 233 26.48 3.06 -3.07
C PRO A 233 25.19 2.73 -2.31
N ILE A 234 25.24 2.86 -0.99
CA ILE A 234 24.08 2.70 -0.11
C ILE A 234 24.06 3.83 0.93
N ASP A 235 22.86 4.13 1.40
CA ASP A 235 22.65 4.92 2.60
C ASP A 235 22.16 3.98 3.69
N CYS A 236 22.69 4.09 4.91
CA CYS A 236 22.25 3.28 6.05
C CYS A 236 22.39 4.11 7.32
N PHE A 237 21.29 4.31 8.06
CA PHE A 237 21.22 5.14 9.26
C PHE A 237 21.77 6.57 9.07
N GLU A 238 21.35 7.26 8.01
CA GLU A 238 21.79 8.63 7.64
C GLU A 238 23.29 8.73 7.28
N GLU A 239 23.98 7.59 7.16
CA GLU A 239 25.38 7.49 6.79
C GLU A 239 25.54 6.93 5.37
N GLN A 240 26.44 7.55 4.56
CA GLN A 240 26.70 7.15 3.17
C GLN A 240 27.84 6.14 3.10
N TRP A 241 27.59 5.00 2.47
CA TRP A 241 28.53 3.90 2.33
C TRP A 241 28.66 3.45 0.87
N VAL A 242 29.73 2.73 0.58
CA VAL A 242 29.94 2.10 -0.71
C VAL A 242 30.50 0.70 -0.50
N ILE A 243 29.88 -0.24 -1.21
CA ILE A 243 30.25 -1.66 -1.20
C ILE A 243 31.00 -1.97 -2.49
N PHE A 244 32.09 -2.72 -2.39
CA PHE A 244 32.88 -3.22 -3.51
C PHE A 244 33.57 -4.54 -3.13
N ARG A 245 34.06 -5.29 -4.11
CA ARG A 245 34.82 -6.52 -3.85
C ARG A 245 36.31 -6.25 -3.75
N GLY A 246 36.94 -6.88 -2.77
CA GLY A 246 38.39 -6.98 -2.65
C GLY A 246 38.98 -7.92 -3.70
N LYS A 247 40.31 -7.95 -3.77
CA LYS A 247 41.04 -8.84 -4.70
C LYS A 247 40.82 -10.32 -4.40
N ASP A 248 40.47 -10.63 -3.16
CA ASP A 248 40.09 -11.96 -2.68
C ASP A 248 38.63 -12.32 -3.01
N GLY A 249 37.91 -11.46 -3.73
CA GLY A 249 36.50 -11.62 -4.08
C GLY A 249 35.54 -11.33 -2.93
N LYS A 250 36.03 -11.02 -1.71
CA LYS A 250 35.15 -10.75 -0.56
C LYS A 250 34.64 -9.31 -0.59
N PRO A 251 33.37 -9.07 -0.20
CA PRO A 251 32.84 -7.71 -0.15
C PRO A 251 33.46 -6.92 1.01
N GLY A 252 33.66 -5.63 0.79
CA GLY A 252 33.95 -4.64 1.81
C GLY A 252 32.93 -3.51 1.78
N CYS A 253 32.72 -2.85 2.91
CA CYS A 253 31.84 -1.69 3.02
C CYS A 253 32.61 -0.55 3.69
N VAL A 254 32.84 0.55 2.95
CA VAL A 254 33.61 1.71 3.44
C VAL A 254 32.79 2.98 3.34
N ARG A 255 33.15 3.98 4.13
CA ARG A 255 32.53 5.31 4.07
C ARG A 255 32.66 5.85 2.65
N ASN A 256 31.56 6.31 2.06
CA ASN A 256 31.54 6.85 0.70
C ASN A 256 32.09 8.29 0.63
N THR A 257 33.23 8.53 1.26
CA THR A 257 33.81 9.86 1.43
C THR A 257 35.32 9.73 1.50
N CYS A 258 36.02 10.21 0.47
CA CYS A 258 37.47 10.22 0.42
C CYS A 258 38.04 11.08 1.56
N ALA A 259 39.04 10.57 2.28
CA ALA A 259 39.68 11.28 3.40
C ALA A 259 40.40 12.57 2.98
N HIS A 260 40.74 12.75 1.70
CA HIS A 260 41.45 13.94 1.23
C HIS A 260 40.55 15.18 1.13
N ARG A 261 39.49 15.11 0.31
CA ARG A 261 38.58 16.25 0.03
C ARG A 261 37.11 15.85 0.01
N ALA A 262 36.75 14.81 0.74
CA ALA A 262 35.38 14.31 0.85
C ALA A 262 34.71 13.95 -0.50
N CYS A 263 35.50 13.67 -1.54
CA CYS A 263 34.96 13.23 -2.82
C CYS A 263 34.20 11.91 -2.64
N PRO A 264 32.97 11.77 -3.19
CA PRO A 264 32.24 10.51 -3.13
C PRO A 264 33.00 9.42 -3.89
N LEU A 265 33.34 8.34 -3.19
CA LEU A 265 34.19 7.27 -3.73
C LEU A 265 33.48 6.45 -4.81
N HIS A 266 32.15 6.28 -4.70
CA HIS A 266 31.35 5.55 -5.68
C HIS A 266 31.35 6.16 -7.09
N LEU A 267 31.82 7.40 -7.26
CA LEU A 267 31.99 8.04 -8.57
C LEU A 267 33.30 7.62 -9.26
N GLY A 268 34.15 6.85 -8.58
CA GLY A 268 35.42 6.36 -9.09
C GLY A 268 35.32 4.99 -9.75
N SER A 269 36.29 4.13 -9.44
CA SER A 269 36.38 2.77 -9.99
C SER A 269 36.94 1.79 -8.95
N VAL A 270 36.80 0.50 -9.21
CA VAL A 270 37.52 -0.54 -8.46
C VAL A 270 38.77 -0.93 -9.25
N ASN A 271 39.94 -0.80 -8.63
CA ASN A 271 41.24 -1.14 -9.20
C ASN A 271 41.93 -2.21 -8.35
N GLU A 272 42.13 -3.41 -8.90
CA GLU A 272 42.73 -4.57 -8.21
C GLU A 272 42.12 -4.83 -6.82
N GLY A 273 40.80 -4.69 -6.68
CA GLY A 273 40.09 -4.88 -5.42
C GLY A 273 40.24 -3.73 -4.42
N ARG A 274 40.61 -2.54 -4.87
CA ARG A 274 40.62 -1.29 -4.09
C ARG A 274 39.71 -0.26 -4.74
N ILE A 275 38.97 0.50 -3.95
CA ILE A 275 38.18 1.61 -4.46
C ILE A 275 39.08 2.83 -4.71
N GLN A 276 39.11 3.30 -5.95
CA GLN A 276 39.90 4.46 -6.37
C GLN A 276 39.04 5.71 -6.40
N CYS A 277 39.45 6.75 -5.67
CA CYS A 277 38.83 8.06 -5.70
C CYS A 277 39.05 8.75 -7.07
N PRO A 278 37.99 9.25 -7.74
CA PRO A 278 38.11 9.84 -9.07
C PRO A 278 38.85 11.18 -9.08
N TYR A 279 39.05 11.81 -7.92
CA TYR A 279 39.67 13.13 -7.85
C TYR A 279 41.20 13.04 -8.01
N HIS A 280 41.88 12.42 -7.05
CA HIS A 280 43.35 12.36 -7.00
C HIS A 280 43.88 10.92 -7.01
N GLY A 281 43.03 9.94 -7.34
CA GLY A 281 43.41 8.55 -7.49
C GLY A 281 43.75 7.82 -6.19
N TRP A 282 43.39 8.35 -5.01
CA TRP A 282 43.64 7.65 -3.75
C TRP A 282 42.86 6.33 -3.72
N GLU A 283 43.54 5.22 -3.46
CA GLU A 283 42.96 3.88 -3.47
C GLU A 283 42.82 3.34 -2.04
N TYR A 284 41.65 2.79 -1.72
CA TYR A 284 41.34 2.23 -0.40
C TYR A 284 41.00 0.74 -0.50
N SER A 285 41.52 -0.05 0.43
CA SER A 285 41.16 -1.48 0.61
C SER A 285 39.76 -1.63 1.22
N THR A 286 39.25 -2.86 1.26
CA THR A 286 37.92 -3.20 1.83
C THR A 286 37.80 -2.89 3.32
N ASP A 287 38.91 -2.87 4.05
CA ASP A 287 38.95 -2.44 5.46
C ASP A 287 39.13 -0.92 5.63
N GLY A 288 39.20 -0.16 4.53
CA GLY A 288 39.27 1.30 4.50
C GLY A 288 40.68 1.89 4.59
N LYS A 289 41.75 1.08 4.60
CA LYS A 289 43.12 1.59 4.60
C LYS A 289 43.46 2.18 3.23
N CYS A 290 44.07 3.37 3.20
CA CYS A 290 44.58 3.93 1.96
C CYS A 290 45.90 3.26 1.60
N GLU A 291 45.92 2.52 0.49
CA GLU A 291 47.09 1.75 0.07
C GLU A 291 47.89 2.44 -1.03
N LYS A 292 47.28 3.41 -1.73
CA LYS A 292 47.93 4.12 -2.83
C LYS A 292 47.48 5.58 -2.89
N MET A 293 48.42 6.49 -3.11
CA MET A 293 48.18 7.92 -3.31
C MET A 293 48.97 8.42 -4.52
N PRO A 294 48.50 8.21 -5.77
CA PRO A 294 49.27 8.54 -6.97
C PRO A 294 49.67 10.02 -7.07
N SER A 295 48.90 10.91 -6.45
CA SER A 295 49.13 12.35 -6.47
C SER A 295 50.11 12.88 -5.41
N THR A 296 50.62 12.04 -4.51
CA THR A 296 51.48 12.46 -3.39
C THR A 296 52.27 11.30 -2.80
N ARG A 297 53.05 11.54 -1.74
CA ARG A 297 53.65 10.47 -0.95
C ARG A 297 52.57 9.72 -0.15
N LEU A 298 52.71 8.40 -0.03
CA LEU A 298 51.80 7.59 0.77
C LEU A 298 51.87 8.00 2.25
N LEU A 299 50.71 8.28 2.84
CA LEU A 299 50.53 8.55 4.26
C LEU A 299 49.67 7.45 4.88
N ASP A 300 49.83 7.21 6.19
CA ASP A 300 48.98 6.27 6.91
C ASP A 300 47.61 6.91 7.16
N VAL A 301 46.67 6.69 6.24
CA VAL A 301 45.32 7.22 6.26
C VAL A 301 44.33 6.08 6.15
N LYS A 302 43.28 6.11 6.98
CA LYS A 302 42.20 5.12 6.99
C LYS A 302 40.85 5.82 7.01
N ILE A 303 39.92 5.33 6.18
CA ILE A 303 38.49 5.71 6.25
C ILE A 303 37.73 4.68 7.08
N LYS A 304 36.58 5.08 7.63
CA LYS A 304 35.68 4.19 8.37
C LYS A 304 35.22 3.05 7.44
N SER A 305 35.26 1.83 7.95
CA SER A 305 34.73 0.62 7.32
C SER A 305 33.79 -0.09 8.28
N LEU A 306 32.87 -0.88 7.74
CA LEU A 306 31.96 -1.71 8.50
C LEU A 306 32.31 -3.19 8.32
N PRO A 307 32.10 -4.05 9.34
CA PRO A 307 32.05 -5.49 9.14
C PRO A 307 31.07 -5.80 8.00
N CYS A 308 31.57 -6.53 7.01
CA CYS A 308 30.86 -6.82 5.77
C CYS A 308 31.16 -8.26 5.36
N PHE A 309 30.14 -9.00 4.94
CA PHE A 309 30.32 -10.34 4.38
C PHE A 309 29.18 -10.70 3.43
N GLU A 310 29.36 -11.82 2.73
CA GLU A 310 28.40 -12.35 1.78
C GLU A 310 27.85 -13.70 2.28
N GLN A 311 26.52 -13.83 2.31
CA GLN A 311 25.85 -15.07 2.68
C GLN A 311 24.45 -15.12 2.07
N GLU A 312 24.05 -16.30 1.58
CA GLU A 312 22.69 -16.57 1.05
C GLU A 312 22.24 -15.60 -0.06
N GLY A 313 23.20 -15.23 -0.93
CA GLY A 313 22.97 -14.33 -2.07
C GLY A 313 22.76 -12.87 -1.66
N MET A 314 23.12 -12.50 -0.43
CA MET A 314 23.01 -11.15 0.11
C MET A 314 24.36 -10.66 0.63
N ILE A 315 24.57 -9.35 0.52
CA ILE A 315 25.65 -8.64 1.21
C ILE A 315 25.10 -8.08 2.52
N TRP A 316 25.80 -8.39 3.62
CA TRP A 316 25.42 -8.02 4.97
C TRP A 316 26.42 -7.03 5.56
N ILE A 317 25.92 -6.05 6.31
CA ILE A 317 26.75 -5.11 7.08
C ILE A 317 26.31 -5.03 8.54
N TRP A 318 27.26 -4.66 9.40
CA TRP A 318 27.00 -4.30 10.79
C TRP A 318 27.30 -2.81 11.00
N PRO A 319 26.29 -1.92 11.02
CA PRO A 319 26.49 -0.48 11.19
C PRO A 319 26.75 -0.05 12.64
N GLY A 320 26.49 -0.93 13.60
CA GLY A 320 26.65 -0.69 15.03
C GLY A 320 28.09 -0.58 15.48
N ASN A 321 28.29 0.01 16.66
CA ASN A 321 29.63 0.13 17.28
C ASN A 321 29.97 -1.06 18.19
N ASP A 322 28.97 -1.82 18.61
CA ASP A 322 29.19 -3.01 19.43
C ASP A 322 29.78 -4.16 18.57
N PRO A 323 30.48 -5.13 19.17
CA PRO A 323 30.95 -6.31 18.43
C PRO A 323 29.80 -7.02 17.71
N PRO A 324 29.95 -7.38 16.43
CA PRO A 324 28.92 -8.09 15.70
C PRO A 324 28.55 -9.42 16.35
N THR A 325 27.26 -9.74 16.35
CA THR A 325 26.79 -11.06 16.81
C THR A 325 27.20 -12.14 15.81
N ALA A 326 27.46 -13.35 16.31
CA ALA A 326 27.79 -14.49 15.45
C ALA A 326 26.57 -15.07 14.72
N THR A 327 25.36 -14.86 15.25
CA THR A 327 24.14 -15.48 14.75
C THR A 327 23.47 -14.59 13.70
N LEU A 328 23.17 -15.19 12.55
CA LEU A 328 22.45 -14.56 11.46
C LEU A 328 21.09 -15.24 11.26
N PRO A 329 20.03 -14.48 10.98
CA PRO A 329 18.79 -15.07 10.51
C PRO A 329 19.01 -15.61 9.09
N SER A 330 18.60 -16.85 8.83
CA SER A 330 18.59 -17.37 7.46
C SER A 330 17.47 -16.69 6.66
N LEU A 331 17.81 -16.24 5.47
CA LEU A 331 16.96 -15.63 4.45
C LEU A 331 16.90 -16.49 3.18
N GLN A 332 17.32 -17.75 3.26
CA GLN A 332 17.05 -18.69 2.17
C GLN A 332 15.55 -18.90 2.01
N PRO A 333 15.07 -19.01 0.75
CA PRO A 333 13.73 -19.50 0.50
C PRO A 333 13.53 -20.88 1.15
N PRO A 334 12.30 -21.24 1.53
CA PRO A 334 12.01 -22.57 2.05
C PRO A 334 12.42 -23.67 1.04
N PRO A 335 12.68 -24.91 1.50
CA PRO A 335 13.00 -26.02 0.60
C PRO A 335 11.94 -26.20 -0.49
N GLY A 336 12.38 -26.38 -1.74
CA GLY A 336 11.51 -26.52 -2.91
C GLY A 336 11.23 -25.21 -3.65
N PHE A 337 11.48 -24.05 -3.04
CA PHE A 337 11.33 -22.76 -3.70
C PHE A 337 12.57 -22.39 -4.52
N GLN A 338 12.35 -21.74 -5.67
CA GLN A 338 13.39 -21.16 -6.50
C GLN A 338 13.23 -19.65 -6.61
N VAL A 339 14.33 -18.91 -6.48
CA VAL A 339 14.36 -17.46 -6.68
C VAL A 339 14.07 -17.15 -8.15
N HIS A 340 13.10 -16.26 -8.38
CA HIS A 340 12.66 -15.81 -9.71
C HIS A 340 12.94 -14.33 -9.96
N ALA A 341 12.97 -13.51 -8.91
CA ALA A 341 13.31 -12.09 -9.02
C ALA A 341 14.00 -11.59 -7.75
N GLU A 342 14.98 -10.70 -7.95
CA GLU A 342 15.65 -9.92 -6.92
C GLU A 342 15.65 -8.47 -7.39
N ILE A 343 15.03 -7.57 -6.62
CA ILE A 343 14.75 -6.20 -7.02
C ILE A 343 15.13 -5.27 -5.88
N VAL A 344 15.82 -4.17 -6.20
CA VAL A 344 16.17 -3.12 -5.24
C VAL A 344 15.48 -1.82 -5.63
N MET A 345 14.86 -1.16 -4.65
CA MET A 345 14.14 0.10 -4.81
C MET A 345 14.53 1.08 -3.70
N GLU A 346 14.66 2.36 -4.04
CA GLU A 346 14.88 3.45 -3.09
C GLU A 346 13.59 4.23 -2.93
N LEU A 347 13.04 4.25 -1.72
CA LEU A 347 11.70 4.76 -1.45
C LEU A 347 11.76 5.96 -0.49
N PRO A 348 11.02 7.05 -0.77
CA PRO A 348 11.03 8.28 0.02
C PRO A 348 10.14 8.19 1.28
N VAL A 349 10.24 7.09 2.02
CA VAL A 349 9.48 6.83 3.25
C VAL A 349 10.39 6.26 4.31
N GLU A 350 10.06 6.48 5.58
CA GLU A 350 10.72 5.86 6.72
C GLU A 350 10.42 4.36 6.78
N HIS A 351 11.42 3.57 7.17
CA HIS A 351 11.37 2.12 7.05
C HIS A 351 10.28 1.45 7.89
N GLY A 352 9.96 2.01 9.06
CA GLY A 352 8.91 1.52 9.94
C GLY A 352 7.52 1.72 9.35
N LEU A 353 7.28 2.81 8.62
CA LEU A 353 6.03 3.00 7.88
C LEU A 353 5.84 1.93 6.80
N LEU A 354 6.90 1.61 6.06
CA LEU A 354 6.85 0.57 5.04
C LEU A 354 6.68 -0.83 5.67
N LEU A 355 7.39 -1.13 6.75
CA LEU A 355 7.25 -2.39 7.49
C LEU A 355 5.81 -2.58 7.99
N ASP A 356 5.23 -1.56 8.61
CA ASP A 356 3.85 -1.62 9.09
C ASP A 356 2.85 -1.82 7.94
N ASN A 357 3.03 -1.13 6.82
CA ASN A 357 2.17 -1.31 5.65
C ASN A 357 2.28 -2.72 5.08
N LEU A 358 3.49 -3.28 4.95
CA LEU A 358 3.70 -4.65 4.47
C LEU A 358 3.13 -5.72 5.42
N LEU A 359 3.11 -5.44 6.72
CA LEU A 359 2.57 -6.34 7.76
C LEU A 359 1.05 -6.22 7.93
N ASP A 360 0.39 -5.25 7.29
CA ASP A 360 -1.06 -5.06 7.36
C ASP A 360 -1.72 -5.50 6.06
N LEU A 361 -2.43 -6.62 6.03
CA LEU A 361 -3.17 -7.04 4.84
C LEU A 361 -4.57 -6.40 4.76
N ALA A 362 -5.05 -5.72 5.80
CA ALA A 362 -6.40 -5.17 5.82
C ALA A 362 -6.58 -4.01 4.82
N HIS A 363 -5.49 -3.32 4.43
CA HIS A 363 -5.55 -2.30 3.39
C HIS A 363 -5.71 -2.88 1.98
N ALA A 364 -5.34 -4.15 1.76
CA ALA A 364 -5.23 -4.70 0.41
C ALA A 364 -6.52 -4.61 -0.42
N PRO A 365 -7.72 -4.95 0.10
CA PRO A 365 -8.98 -4.81 -0.65
C PRO A 365 -9.31 -3.39 -1.11
N PHE A 366 -8.71 -2.37 -0.48
CA PHE A 366 -8.96 -0.96 -0.79
C PHE A 366 -7.87 -0.39 -1.70
N THR A 367 -6.62 -0.75 -1.45
CA THR A 367 -5.46 -0.20 -2.15
C THR A 367 -5.16 -0.94 -3.44
N HIS A 368 -5.22 -2.28 -3.41
CA HIS A 368 -4.77 -3.19 -4.47
C HIS A 368 -5.91 -3.63 -5.41
N THR A 369 -6.84 -2.72 -5.70
CA THR A 369 -8.04 -3.02 -6.51
C THR A 369 -7.76 -3.18 -8.00
N SER A 370 -6.65 -2.60 -8.48
CA SER A 370 -6.16 -2.71 -9.86
C SER A 370 -5.20 -3.88 -10.08
N THR A 371 -4.62 -4.44 -9.02
CA THR A 371 -3.62 -5.50 -9.09
C THR A 371 -4.18 -6.85 -8.65
N PHE A 372 -4.08 -7.20 -7.36
CA PHE A 372 -4.34 -8.56 -6.87
C PHE A 372 -5.55 -8.70 -5.95
N ALA A 373 -6.07 -7.61 -5.39
CA ALA A 373 -7.11 -7.63 -4.35
C ALA A 373 -8.51 -7.22 -4.84
N LYS A 374 -8.74 -7.19 -6.15
CA LYS A 374 -10.05 -6.82 -6.72
C LYS A 374 -11.15 -7.76 -6.21
N GLY A 375 -12.11 -7.19 -5.47
CA GLY A 375 -13.28 -7.92 -4.95
C GLY A 375 -13.03 -8.72 -3.67
N TRP A 376 -11.89 -8.50 -3.00
CA TRP A 376 -11.59 -9.09 -1.70
C TRP A 376 -12.49 -8.50 -0.62
N SER A 377 -12.93 -9.32 0.34
CA SER A 377 -13.61 -8.85 1.56
C SER A 377 -12.62 -8.33 2.59
N VAL A 378 -13.00 -7.37 3.42
CA VAL A 378 -12.15 -6.95 4.55
C VAL A 378 -11.96 -8.13 5.51
N PRO A 379 -10.72 -8.57 5.79
CA PRO A 379 -10.49 -9.64 6.74
C PRO A 379 -10.94 -9.20 8.13
N SER A 380 -11.73 -10.04 8.81
CA SER A 380 -12.32 -9.69 10.10
C SER A 380 -11.32 -9.75 11.24
N LEU A 381 -10.27 -10.59 11.14
CA LEU A 381 -9.21 -10.73 12.14
C LEU A 381 -7.96 -11.44 11.58
N VAL A 382 -6.77 -11.00 12.02
CA VAL A 382 -5.56 -11.84 12.04
C VAL A 382 -5.74 -12.92 13.12
N LYS A 383 -5.78 -14.18 12.71
CA LYS A 383 -5.72 -15.33 13.62
C LYS A 383 -4.27 -15.78 13.74
N PHE A 384 -3.71 -15.64 14.93
CA PHE A 384 -2.36 -16.13 15.21
C PHE A 384 -2.43 -17.63 15.48
N LEU A 385 -1.76 -18.42 14.64
CA LEU A 385 -1.18 -19.68 15.10
C LEU A 385 0.09 -19.29 15.84
N THR A 386 0.21 -19.70 17.10
CA THR A 386 1.34 -19.35 17.96
C THR A 386 2.44 -20.41 17.81
N PRO A 387 3.50 -20.19 17.02
CA PRO A 387 4.79 -20.78 17.34
C PRO A 387 5.42 -19.99 18.49
N ALA A 388 6.32 -20.62 19.25
CA ALA A 388 6.99 -20.03 20.43
C ALA A 388 7.70 -18.69 20.17
N SER A 389 7.92 -18.30 18.91
CA SER A 389 8.51 -17.02 18.50
C SER A 389 7.52 -15.87 18.37
N GLY A 390 6.20 -16.07 18.28
CA GLY A 390 5.22 -14.96 18.30
C GLY A 390 5.35 -13.86 17.23
N LEU A 391 6.12 -14.04 16.15
CA LEU A 391 6.30 -13.03 15.07
C LEU A 391 5.59 -13.36 13.75
N GLN A 392 4.90 -14.50 13.70
CA GLN A 392 4.16 -14.99 12.54
C GLN A 392 2.65 -14.81 12.73
N GLY A 393 1.91 -14.58 11.64
CA GLY A 393 0.45 -14.54 11.63
C GLY A 393 -0.13 -15.00 10.28
N TYR A 394 -1.39 -15.45 10.32
CA TYR A 394 -2.17 -15.85 9.15
C TYR A 394 -3.44 -14.99 9.01
N TRP A 395 -3.83 -14.69 7.78
CA TRP A 395 -4.94 -13.78 7.46
C TRP A 395 -6.21 -14.52 7.00
N ASP A 396 -7.17 -14.79 7.86
CA ASP A 396 -8.45 -15.42 7.46
C ASP A 396 -9.34 -14.41 6.68
N PRO A 397 -9.84 -14.72 5.45
CA PRO A 397 -9.88 -16.00 4.73
C PRO A 397 -8.80 -16.22 3.65
N TYR A 398 -7.76 -15.40 3.61
CA TYR A 398 -6.70 -15.43 2.61
C TYR A 398 -5.56 -16.39 2.97
N PRO A 399 -5.14 -17.30 2.08
CA PRO A 399 -4.00 -18.19 2.31
C PRO A 399 -2.67 -17.42 2.29
N ILE A 400 -2.43 -16.56 3.28
CA ILE A 400 -1.28 -15.68 3.39
C ILE A 400 -0.72 -15.76 4.80
N ASP A 401 0.49 -16.30 4.91
CA ASP A 401 1.32 -16.22 6.10
C ASP A 401 2.25 -15.02 6.00
N MET A 402 2.40 -14.29 7.10
CA MET A 402 3.36 -13.20 7.23
C MET A 402 4.16 -13.36 8.51
N GLU A 403 5.46 -13.05 8.44
CA GLU A 403 6.38 -13.06 9.56
C GLU A 403 7.25 -11.80 9.55
N PHE A 404 7.30 -11.10 10.69
CA PHE A 404 8.33 -10.08 10.91
C PHE A 404 9.60 -10.75 11.41
N ARG A 405 10.74 -10.52 10.75
CA ARG A 405 12.06 -10.93 11.23
C ARG A 405 12.91 -9.69 11.57
N PRO A 406 13.38 -9.58 12.83
CA PRO A 406 14.29 -8.52 13.22
C PRO A 406 15.56 -8.45 12.35
N PRO A 407 16.09 -7.25 12.07
CA PRO A 407 15.58 -5.96 12.56
C PRO A 407 14.57 -5.27 11.62
N CYS A 408 14.51 -5.67 10.34
CA CYS A 408 13.77 -4.91 9.32
C CYS A 408 13.27 -5.77 8.15
N MET A 409 12.89 -7.02 8.40
CA MET A 409 12.52 -7.96 7.35
C MET A 409 11.08 -8.43 7.50
N VAL A 410 10.38 -8.58 6.39
CA VAL A 410 9.04 -9.17 6.30
C VAL A 410 9.10 -10.32 5.33
N LEU A 411 8.73 -11.49 5.81
CA LEU A 411 8.55 -12.69 5.00
C LEU A 411 7.07 -12.93 4.80
N SER A 412 6.65 -13.23 3.58
CA SER A 412 5.29 -13.66 3.30
C SER A 412 5.29 -14.91 2.43
N THR A 413 4.36 -15.81 2.71
CA THR A 413 4.08 -16.99 1.89
C THR A 413 2.62 -16.98 1.51
N ILE A 414 2.35 -16.90 0.21
CA ILE A 414 1.02 -16.78 -0.37
C ILE A 414 0.69 -18.09 -1.10
N GLY A 415 -0.37 -18.76 -0.67
CA GLY A 415 -0.94 -19.91 -1.36
C GLY A 415 -1.74 -19.51 -2.58
N ILE A 416 -1.40 -20.09 -3.74
CA ILE A 416 -2.06 -19.84 -5.03
C ILE A 416 -2.83 -21.10 -5.39
N SER A 417 -4.17 -21.03 -5.42
CA SER A 417 -5.00 -22.17 -5.86
C SER A 417 -5.30 -22.16 -7.36
N LYS A 418 -5.45 -20.97 -7.95
CA LYS A 418 -5.54 -20.72 -9.39
C LYS A 418 -4.90 -19.35 -9.68
N PRO A 419 -4.29 -19.12 -10.86
CA PRO A 419 -3.80 -17.79 -11.25
C PRO A 419 -4.90 -16.73 -11.08
N GLY A 420 -4.65 -15.69 -10.28
CA GLY A 420 -5.60 -14.60 -10.05
C GLY A 420 -6.80 -14.90 -9.14
N LYS A 421 -6.88 -16.07 -8.48
CA LYS A 421 -7.88 -16.37 -7.45
C LYS A 421 -7.23 -17.02 -6.23
N LEU A 422 -7.20 -16.30 -5.10
CA LEU A 422 -6.91 -16.90 -3.81
C LEU A 422 -8.03 -17.90 -3.47
N GLY A 423 -7.66 -19.11 -3.09
CA GLY A 423 -8.59 -20.15 -2.71
C GLY A 423 -7.87 -21.13 -1.78
N GLY A 424 -8.57 -21.56 -0.73
CA GLY A 424 -7.98 -22.32 0.38
C GLY A 424 -8.27 -21.65 1.71
N ARG A 425 -8.44 -22.45 2.78
CA ARG A 425 -8.64 -21.94 4.15
C ARG A 425 -7.32 -21.69 4.89
N SER A 426 -6.20 -22.16 4.34
CA SER A 426 -4.84 -22.08 4.90
C SER A 426 -3.82 -22.21 3.75
N THR A 427 -2.65 -21.58 3.91
CA THR A 427 -1.48 -21.68 3.02
C THR A 427 -1.10 -23.12 2.73
N ASP A 428 -0.99 -23.97 3.75
CA ASP A 428 -0.57 -25.38 3.64
C ASP A 428 -1.48 -26.24 2.75
N GLN A 429 -2.70 -25.78 2.46
CA GLN A 429 -3.68 -26.49 1.63
C GLN A 429 -3.60 -26.09 0.15
N CYS A 430 -2.77 -25.11 -0.19
CA CYS A 430 -2.61 -24.66 -1.57
C CYS A 430 -1.58 -25.55 -2.31
N PRO A 431 -1.81 -25.82 -3.62
CA PRO A 431 -0.92 -26.69 -4.39
C PRO A 431 0.39 -25.99 -4.82
N THR A 432 0.39 -24.67 -4.87
CA THR A 432 1.50 -23.84 -5.32
C THR A 432 1.60 -22.58 -4.47
N HIS A 433 2.81 -22.07 -4.30
CA HIS A 433 3.10 -20.97 -3.40
C HIS A 433 4.04 -19.93 -3.99
N LEU A 434 3.78 -18.68 -3.61
CA LEU A 434 4.67 -17.55 -3.80
C LEU A 434 5.26 -17.17 -2.44
N HIS A 435 6.58 -17.23 -2.33
CA HIS A 435 7.32 -16.77 -1.16
C HIS A 435 8.02 -15.45 -1.47
N GLN A 436 7.84 -14.46 -0.60
CA GLN A 436 8.41 -13.13 -0.76
C GLN A 436 9.21 -12.74 0.48
N LEU A 437 10.35 -12.12 0.25
CA LEU A 437 11.18 -11.48 1.27
C LEU A 437 11.27 -10.00 0.94
N HIS A 438 10.88 -9.16 1.90
CA HIS A 438 11.05 -7.71 1.87
C HIS A 438 12.02 -7.31 2.97
N VAL A 439 13.11 -6.63 2.61
CA VAL A 439 14.04 -6.01 3.57
C VAL A 439 13.88 -4.50 3.47
N CYS A 440 13.36 -3.87 4.52
CA CYS A 440 13.17 -2.42 4.59
C CYS A 440 14.37 -1.78 5.31
N LEU A 441 15.49 -1.61 4.61
CA LEU A 441 16.72 -1.06 5.20
C LEU A 441 16.52 0.42 5.56
N PRO A 442 16.75 0.83 6.83
CA PRO A 442 16.70 2.24 7.22
C PRO A 442 17.84 3.03 6.58
N SER A 443 17.55 3.73 5.48
CA SER A 443 18.53 4.63 4.83
C SER A 443 18.61 5.97 5.54
N SER A 444 17.47 6.59 5.82
CA SER A 444 17.32 7.81 6.62
C SER A 444 15.90 7.89 7.19
N ARG A 445 15.62 8.91 8.01
CA ARG A 445 14.26 9.16 8.54
C ARG A 445 13.19 9.46 7.48
N GLN A 446 13.57 9.57 6.21
CA GLN A 446 12.69 9.85 5.08
C GLN A 446 12.98 8.96 3.88
N LYS A 447 13.85 7.96 4.04
CA LYS A 447 14.29 7.13 2.93
C LYS A 447 14.51 5.69 3.41
N THR A 448 14.06 4.75 2.61
CA THR A 448 14.22 3.32 2.84
C THR A 448 14.71 2.67 1.57
N ARG A 449 15.74 1.84 1.69
CA ARG A 449 16.16 0.95 0.60
C ARG A 449 15.44 -0.39 0.78
N LEU A 450 14.56 -0.70 -0.16
CA LEU A 450 13.79 -1.95 -0.18
C LEU A 450 14.52 -2.99 -1.03
N LEU A 451 14.91 -4.12 -0.43
CA LEU A 451 15.31 -5.31 -1.18
C LEU A 451 14.10 -6.27 -1.22
N TYR A 452 13.69 -6.65 -2.40
CA TYR A 452 12.59 -7.56 -2.64
C TYR A 452 13.09 -8.82 -3.35
N ARG A 453 12.88 -9.99 -2.75
CA ARG A 453 13.18 -11.30 -3.36
C ARG A 453 11.89 -12.09 -3.50
N MET A 454 11.63 -12.55 -4.71
CA MET A 454 10.47 -13.36 -5.07
C MET A 454 10.92 -14.79 -5.37
N SER A 455 10.31 -15.77 -4.73
CA SER A 455 10.57 -17.19 -4.95
C SER A 455 9.28 -17.98 -5.17
N LEU A 456 9.30 -18.95 -6.07
CA LEU A 456 8.15 -19.80 -6.39
C LEU A 456 8.55 -21.26 -6.20
N ASP A 457 7.65 -22.09 -5.68
CA ASP A 457 7.81 -23.56 -5.63
C ASP A 457 7.32 -24.26 -6.92
N PHE A 458 6.80 -23.47 -7.87
CA PHE A 458 6.29 -23.90 -9.16
C PHE A 458 6.95 -23.15 -10.30
N ALA A 459 6.68 -23.62 -11.52
CA ALA A 459 7.12 -22.98 -12.77
C ALA A 459 8.62 -22.60 -12.84
N PRO A 460 9.56 -23.51 -12.49
CA PRO A 460 11.00 -23.19 -12.43
C PRO A 460 11.59 -22.78 -13.80
N LEU A 461 10.90 -23.09 -14.89
CA LEU A 461 11.29 -22.69 -16.24
C LEU A 461 11.13 -21.18 -16.49
N LEU A 462 10.27 -20.48 -15.74
CA LEU A 462 10.01 -19.04 -15.94
C LEU A 462 11.26 -18.19 -15.75
N LYS A 463 12.18 -18.58 -14.85
CA LYS A 463 13.43 -17.85 -14.63
C LYS A 463 14.37 -17.85 -15.83
N HIS A 464 14.20 -18.80 -16.75
CA HIS A 464 15.03 -18.94 -17.96
C HIS A 464 14.45 -18.23 -19.18
N ILE A 465 13.21 -17.73 -19.09
CA ILE A 465 12.60 -17.00 -20.19
C ILE A 465 13.25 -15.61 -20.27
N PRO A 466 13.77 -15.21 -21.44
CA PRO A 466 14.40 -13.91 -21.63
C PRO A 466 13.45 -12.76 -21.23
N PHE A 467 14.01 -11.73 -20.60
CA PHE A 467 13.31 -10.50 -20.20
C PHE A 467 12.25 -10.63 -19.11
N MET A 468 12.00 -11.83 -18.56
CA MET A 468 11.04 -12.01 -17.46
C MET A 468 11.36 -11.17 -16.22
N GLN A 469 12.64 -10.89 -15.97
CA GLN A 469 13.07 -10.02 -14.88
C GLN A 469 12.46 -8.60 -14.97
N TYR A 470 12.26 -8.07 -16.18
CA TYR A 470 11.63 -6.77 -16.38
C TYR A 470 10.14 -6.83 -16.10
N LEU A 471 9.48 -7.95 -16.45
CA LEU A 471 8.08 -8.16 -16.15
C LEU A 471 7.85 -8.28 -14.63
N TRP A 472 8.69 -9.05 -13.93
CA TRP A 472 8.62 -9.15 -12.47
C TRP A 472 8.85 -7.81 -11.79
N ARG A 473 9.83 -7.04 -12.28
CA ARG A 473 10.08 -5.69 -11.80
C ARG A 473 8.89 -4.78 -12.03
N HIS A 474 8.28 -4.82 -13.21
CA HIS A 474 7.10 -4.01 -13.52
C HIS A 474 5.93 -4.32 -12.58
N PHE A 475 5.62 -5.59 -12.33
CA PHE A 475 4.56 -5.96 -11.40
C PHE A 475 4.87 -5.56 -9.96
N ALA A 476 6.11 -5.76 -9.50
CA ALA A 476 6.52 -5.36 -8.17
C ALA A 476 6.42 -3.83 -7.99
N GLU A 477 6.86 -3.05 -8.98
CA GLU A 477 6.75 -1.59 -8.99
C GLU A 477 5.28 -1.14 -9.04
N GLN A 478 4.41 -1.79 -9.80
CA GLN A 478 2.98 -1.46 -9.83
C GLN A 478 2.33 -1.63 -8.46
N VAL A 479 2.48 -2.81 -7.85
CA VAL A 479 1.92 -3.10 -6.51
C VAL A 479 2.48 -2.11 -5.49
N LEU A 480 3.80 -1.93 -5.46
CA LEU A 480 4.43 -1.03 -4.49
C LEU A 480 3.97 0.42 -4.66
N ASN A 481 3.74 0.90 -5.89
CA ASN A 481 3.27 2.26 -6.12
C ASN A 481 1.83 2.48 -5.65
N GLU A 482 0.99 1.45 -5.64
CA GLU A 482 -0.37 1.52 -5.08
C GLU A 482 -0.35 1.77 -3.57
N ASP A 483 0.63 1.19 -2.86
CA ASP A 483 0.89 1.44 -1.44
C ASP A 483 1.60 2.76 -1.19
N LEU A 484 2.65 3.04 -1.97
CA LEU A 484 3.56 4.16 -1.75
C LEU A 484 2.82 5.51 -1.71
N ARG A 485 1.80 5.70 -2.56
CA ARG A 485 0.97 6.93 -2.55
C ARG A 485 0.30 7.18 -1.19
N LEU A 486 -0.05 6.13 -0.45
CA LEU A 486 -0.69 6.22 0.86
C LEU A 486 0.35 6.48 1.94
N VAL A 487 1.45 5.74 1.90
CA VAL A 487 2.54 5.83 2.88
C VAL A 487 3.27 7.17 2.79
N LEU A 488 3.36 7.76 1.60
CA LEU A 488 3.88 9.12 1.39
C LEU A 488 3.10 10.18 2.17
N GLY A 489 1.76 10.10 2.17
CA GLY A 489 0.93 11.01 2.96
C GLY A 489 1.11 10.82 4.47
N GLN A 490 1.39 9.58 4.91
CA GLN A 490 1.75 9.31 6.31
C GLN A 490 3.12 9.90 6.65
N GLN A 491 4.12 9.73 5.78
CA GLN A 491 5.46 10.29 5.93
C GLN A 491 5.42 11.81 6.08
N GLU A 492 4.66 12.51 5.23
CA GLU A 492 4.49 13.97 5.30
C GLU A 492 3.91 14.40 6.65
N ARG A 493 2.83 13.75 7.10
CA ARG A 493 2.23 14.03 8.41
C ARG A 493 3.22 13.76 9.54
N MET A 494 3.98 12.67 9.44
CA MET A 494 4.99 12.31 10.42
C MET A 494 6.08 13.38 10.54
N ILE A 495 6.58 13.90 9.40
CA ILE A 495 7.51 15.04 9.35
C ILE A 495 6.91 16.28 10.03
N ASN A 496 5.61 16.52 9.84
CA ASN A 496 4.88 17.61 10.49
C ASN A 496 4.54 17.34 11.97
N GLY A 497 5.12 16.30 12.57
CA GLY A 497 4.98 15.95 13.98
C GLY A 497 3.75 15.11 14.29
N ALA A 498 3.12 14.47 13.30
CA ALA A 498 2.03 13.54 13.55
C ALA A 498 2.55 12.16 14.00
N ASN A 499 1.95 11.62 15.05
CA ASN A 499 2.11 10.24 15.46
C ASN A 499 1.14 9.36 14.67
N VAL A 500 1.64 8.86 13.54
CA VAL A 500 0.94 7.95 12.63
C VAL A 500 0.64 6.57 13.23
N TRP A 501 1.20 6.25 14.40
CA TRP A 501 1.08 4.94 15.07
C TRP A 501 0.18 4.95 16.32
N ASN A 502 -0.51 6.05 16.60
CA ASN A 502 -1.15 6.30 17.90
C ASN A 502 -2.39 5.42 18.20
N TRP A 503 -3.11 4.94 17.17
CA TRP A 503 -4.41 4.25 17.35
C TRP A 503 -4.44 2.89 16.67
N PRO A 504 -3.75 1.88 17.21
CA PRO A 504 -3.81 0.54 16.66
C PRO A 504 -5.20 -0.08 16.87
N VAL A 505 -5.67 -0.80 15.86
CA VAL A 505 -6.91 -1.59 15.89
C VAL A 505 -6.61 -3.09 15.69
N SER A 506 -7.64 -3.91 15.59
CA SER A 506 -7.52 -5.37 15.66
C SER A 506 -6.72 -6.03 14.54
N TYR A 507 -6.55 -5.38 13.39
CA TYR A 507 -5.72 -5.88 12.27
C TYR A 507 -4.27 -5.40 12.34
N ASP A 508 -3.95 -4.36 13.14
CA ASP A 508 -2.58 -3.83 13.28
C ASP A 508 -1.66 -4.70 14.15
N LYS A 509 -2.08 -5.90 14.55
CA LYS A 509 -1.40 -6.68 15.59
C LYS A 509 0.06 -7.02 15.23
N LEU A 510 0.37 -7.30 13.96
CA LEU A 510 1.74 -7.55 13.52
C LEU A 510 2.59 -6.27 13.56
N GLY A 511 2.07 -5.14 13.06
CA GLY A 511 2.73 -3.84 13.16
C GLY A 511 2.97 -3.43 14.62
N VAL A 512 2.00 -3.63 15.51
CA VAL A 512 2.16 -3.38 16.95
C VAL A 512 3.29 -4.24 17.55
N ARG A 513 3.47 -5.49 17.13
CA ARG A 513 4.58 -6.33 17.60
C ARG A 513 5.94 -5.80 17.15
N TYR A 514 6.06 -5.38 15.89
CA TYR A 514 7.26 -4.68 15.41
C TYR A 514 7.56 -3.45 16.25
N ARG A 515 6.56 -2.58 16.50
CA ARG A 515 6.71 -1.37 17.33
C ARG A 515 7.16 -1.70 18.76
N LEU A 516 6.59 -2.74 19.38
CA LEU A 516 6.98 -3.19 20.71
C LEU A 516 8.41 -3.73 20.75
N TRP A 517 8.79 -4.53 19.75
CA TRP A 517 10.16 -5.02 19.59
C TRP A 517 11.14 -3.84 19.44
N ARG A 518 10.85 -2.89 18.53
CA ARG A 518 11.68 -1.69 18.31
C ARG A 518 11.83 -0.89 19.60
N ASN A 519 10.74 -0.59 20.29
CA ASN A 519 10.79 0.14 21.56
C ASN A 519 11.64 -0.57 22.62
N ALA A 520 11.57 -1.91 22.69
CA ALA A 520 12.38 -2.68 23.63
C ALA A 520 13.89 -2.63 23.29
N VAL A 521 14.25 -2.67 22.01
CA VAL A 521 15.64 -2.48 21.54
C VAL A 521 16.15 -1.09 21.91
N GLU A 522 15.36 -0.06 21.62
CA GLU A 522 15.74 1.33 21.92
C GLU A 522 15.91 1.53 23.43
N GLN A 523 15.03 0.97 24.26
CA GLN A 523 15.12 0.99 25.72
C GLN A 523 16.26 0.11 26.28
N GLY A 524 16.80 -0.82 25.49
CA GLY A 524 17.88 -1.72 25.90
C GLY A 524 17.40 -2.80 26.84
N ALA A 525 16.23 -3.36 26.56
CA ALA A 525 15.72 -4.51 27.27
C ALA A 525 16.72 -5.67 27.21
N LYS A 526 16.94 -6.35 28.34
CA LYS A 526 17.87 -7.50 28.43
C LYS A 526 17.40 -8.71 27.65
N GLN A 527 16.11 -8.82 27.41
CA GLN A 527 15.46 -9.85 26.60
C GLN A 527 14.51 -9.13 25.66
N LEU A 528 14.65 -9.35 24.35
CA LEU A 528 13.75 -8.71 23.40
C LEU A 528 12.42 -9.47 23.35
N PRO A 529 11.30 -8.76 23.17
CA PRO A 529 10.02 -9.39 22.93
C PRO A 529 10.13 -10.36 21.76
N PHE A 530 9.50 -11.52 21.89
CA PHE A 530 9.35 -12.50 20.80
C PHE A 530 10.66 -13.22 20.38
N GLU A 531 11.76 -13.04 21.12
CA GLU A 531 12.92 -13.93 21.00
C GLU A 531 12.57 -15.31 21.57
N LYS A 532 12.90 -16.36 20.81
CA LYS A 532 12.85 -17.73 21.34
C LYS A 532 13.79 -17.77 22.55
N GLN A 533 13.28 -18.17 23.72
CA GLN A 533 14.16 -18.74 24.73
C GLN A 533 14.84 -19.94 24.06
N MET A 534 16.18 -19.89 23.94
CA MET A 534 16.97 -21.02 23.47
C MET A 534 16.73 -22.26 24.34
#